data_AF-A0AA42N8F1-F1
#
_entry.id   AF-A0AA42N8F1-F1
#
_cell.length_a   1.000
_cell.length_b   1.000
_cell.length_c   1.000
_cell.angle_alpha   90.00
_cell.angle_beta   90.00
_cell.angle_gamma   90.00
#
_symmetry.space_group_name_H-M   'P 1'
#
loop_
_entity.id
_entity.type
_entity.pdbx_description
1 polymer ?
#
loop_
_entity_poly.entity_id
_entity_poly.type
_entity_poly.pdbx_seq_one_letter_code
_entity_poly.pdbx_strand_id
1 'polypeptide(L)'
;MTLDTPILQFGTSRFLLAHADLFISQALDKGEALGRIALVQTTGNAESLKRVAALNSGAPYPVRIRGIRDGQEVDEEIQGRAVTRALTAMTNWAEVRRLACEVEVILSNTGDRGYELDSADGQHLAADFTTVPKSFPAKLCMLLLERFQRNPEAPVSIFPCELVPRNGEKLKELIRRLADEWQLPAGFAFYLNEKCRFANSLVDRIVSEPIDPVGAVAEPYALWAIENQHGLVLPCTHPAVVLTDDLGRYEKLKLFLLNLGHSYLAERWTQDARAKDETVRQAMADDALVADLETLWRDEVLPVFAAEGMGDEAEAYIGQLRERLRNPFLAHRLSDIAGNHDEKKRRRFAPVIAAAERLGLSLPQSKLRAALATIKQ
;
A
#
# COMPACT_ATOMS: atom_id res chain seq x y z
N MET A 1 24.45 21.61 0.11
CA MET A 1 24.62 20.53 -0.89
C MET A 1 23.31 19.78 -0.94
N THR A 2 22.68 19.68 -2.10
CA THR A 2 21.50 18.83 -2.30
C THR A 2 21.92 17.38 -2.08
N LEU A 3 21.19 16.65 -1.22
CA LEU A 3 21.42 15.22 -0.99
C LEU A 3 21.14 14.47 -2.29
N ASP A 4 22.03 13.54 -2.68
CA ASP A 4 21.82 12.70 -3.86
C ASP A 4 20.63 11.73 -3.67
N THR A 5 20.36 11.35 -2.41
CA THR A 5 19.22 10.50 -2.02
C THR A 5 18.45 11.10 -0.84
N PRO A 6 17.53 12.07 -1.08
CA PRO A 6 16.70 12.67 -0.01
C PRO A 6 15.58 11.74 0.48
N ILE A 7 15.42 10.56 -0.14
CA ILE A 7 14.42 9.55 0.21
C ILE A 7 15.12 8.28 0.71
N LEU A 8 14.79 7.83 1.93
CA LEU A 8 15.21 6.54 2.48
C LEU A 8 14.04 5.56 2.46
N GLN A 9 14.18 4.43 1.76
CA GLN A 9 13.10 3.46 1.61
C GLN A 9 13.39 2.15 2.33
N PHE A 10 12.43 1.61 3.06
CA PHE A 10 12.49 0.28 3.66
C PHE A 10 11.61 -0.71 2.89
N GLY A 11 12.24 -1.74 2.32
CA GLY A 11 11.59 -2.79 1.56
C GLY A 11 11.94 -2.78 0.06
N THR A 12 12.28 -3.96 -0.47
CA THR A 12 12.54 -4.19 -1.91
C THR A 12 11.35 -4.83 -2.61
N SER A 13 10.12 -4.59 -2.15
CA SER A 13 8.99 -5.32 -2.69
C SER A 13 8.75 -4.92 -4.15
N ARG A 14 8.37 -5.89 -4.98
CA ARG A 14 7.90 -5.64 -6.35
C ARG A 14 6.77 -4.60 -6.41
N PHE A 15 6.01 -4.49 -5.32
CA PHE A 15 4.95 -3.50 -5.19
C PHE A 15 5.52 -2.08 -5.26
N LEU A 16 6.50 -1.75 -4.40
CA LEU A 16 7.12 -0.42 -4.43
C LEU A 16 7.81 -0.13 -5.76
N LEU A 17 8.53 -1.12 -6.32
CA LEU A 17 9.18 -1.01 -7.63
C LEU A 17 8.20 -0.62 -8.74
N ALA A 18 6.98 -1.14 -8.70
CA ALA A 18 5.91 -0.84 -9.66
C ALA A 18 4.94 0.24 -9.19
N HIS A 19 5.21 0.94 -8.09
CA HIS A 19 4.30 1.93 -7.51
C HIS A 19 5.09 3.19 -7.17
N ALA A 20 5.38 3.44 -5.89
CA ALA A 20 6.10 4.63 -5.44
C ALA A 20 7.40 4.86 -6.22
N ASP A 21 8.24 3.84 -6.39
CA ASP A 21 9.54 3.95 -7.04
C ASP A 21 9.38 4.28 -8.54
N LEU A 22 8.34 3.74 -9.18
CA LEU A 22 8.02 4.05 -10.57
C LEU A 22 7.51 5.48 -10.72
N PHE A 23 6.63 5.95 -9.83
CA PHE A 23 6.13 7.33 -9.85
C PHE A 23 7.26 8.33 -9.65
N ILE A 24 8.17 8.04 -8.69
CA ILE A 24 9.37 8.85 -8.47
C ILE A 24 10.26 8.81 -9.72
N SER A 25 10.41 7.65 -10.37
CA SER A 25 11.19 7.55 -11.63
C SER A 25 10.61 8.43 -12.74
N GLN A 26 9.30 8.37 -12.95
CA GLN A 26 8.61 9.17 -13.98
C GLN A 26 8.61 10.68 -13.65
N ALA A 27 8.56 11.02 -12.37
CA ALA A 27 8.65 12.40 -11.91
C ALA A 27 10.08 12.94 -11.99
N LEU A 28 11.12 12.11 -11.80
CA LEU A 28 12.53 12.51 -11.98
C LEU A 28 12.79 13.01 -13.41
N ASP A 29 12.24 12.33 -14.42
CA ASP A 29 12.39 12.72 -15.83
C ASP A 29 11.78 14.10 -16.14
N LYS A 30 10.86 14.56 -15.30
CA LYS A 30 10.18 15.86 -15.42
C LYS A 30 10.71 16.92 -14.46
N GLY A 31 11.65 16.58 -13.58
CA GLY A 31 12.09 17.45 -12.49
C GLY A 31 11.04 17.65 -11.38
N GLU A 32 10.08 16.73 -11.27
CA GLU A 32 8.94 16.77 -10.34
C GLU A 32 9.12 15.83 -9.13
N ALA A 33 10.29 15.20 -8.99
CA ALA A 33 10.65 14.36 -7.84
C ALA A 33 11.56 15.11 -6.87
N LEU A 34 11.42 14.82 -5.57
CA LEU A 34 12.30 15.34 -4.52
C LEU A 34 13.76 14.94 -4.77
N GLY A 35 13.97 13.73 -5.27
CA GLY A 35 15.27 13.19 -5.63
C GLY A 35 15.22 11.67 -5.72
N ARG A 36 16.40 11.04 -5.69
CA ARG A 36 16.52 9.59 -5.80
C ARG A 36 16.39 8.89 -4.45
N ILE A 37 16.27 7.56 -4.52
CA ILE A 37 15.99 6.69 -3.39
C ILE A 37 17.26 5.93 -2.99
N ALA A 38 17.56 6.00 -1.70
CA ALA A 38 18.40 5.01 -1.03
C ALA A 38 17.49 3.94 -0.41
N LEU A 39 17.54 2.74 -0.99
CA LEU A 39 16.74 1.61 -0.56
C LEU A 39 17.47 0.82 0.53
N VAL A 40 16.72 0.30 1.51
CA VAL A 40 17.19 -0.53 2.61
C VAL A 40 16.43 -1.85 2.64
N GLN A 41 17.17 -2.93 2.41
CA GLN A 41 16.68 -4.29 2.55
C GLN A 41 16.87 -4.79 3.98
N THR A 42 15.77 -5.24 4.61
CA THR A 42 15.77 -5.67 6.01
C THR A 42 15.84 -7.19 6.20
N THR A 43 15.54 -7.97 5.16
CA THR A 43 15.65 -9.45 5.21
C THR A 43 16.84 -9.95 4.39
N GLY A 44 17.51 -11.00 4.87
CA GLY A 44 18.76 -11.51 4.30
C GLY A 44 18.64 -12.73 3.39
N ASN A 45 17.47 -13.01 2.81
CA ASN A 45 17.33 -14.16 1.90
C ASN A 45 18.04 -13.93 0.55
N ALA A 46 18.43 -15.02 -0.13
CA ALA A 46 19.22 -14.97 -1.36
C ALA A 46 18.59 -14.10 -2.47
N GLU A 47 17.27 -14.19 -2.64
CA GLU A 47 16.51 -13.39 -3.60
C GLU A 47 16.58 -11.89 -3.31
N SER A 48 16.56 -11.52 -2.04
CA SER A 48 16.70 -10.11 -1.63
C SER A 48 18.11 -9.59 -1.88
N LEU A 49 19.14 -10.43 -1.69
CA LEU A 49 20.52 -10.07 -2.00
C LEU A 49 20.75 -9.90 -3.51
N LYS A 50 20.15 -10.76 -4.35
CA LYS A 50 20.19 -10.59 -5.82
C LYS A 50 19.57 -9.27 -6.26
N ARG A 51 18.39 -8.91 -5.72
CA ARG A 51 17.76 -7.61 -5.99
C ARG A 51 18.65 -6.43 -5.59
N VAL A 52 19.25 -6.48 -4.40
CA VAL A 52 20.18 -5.44 -3.93
C VAL A 52 21.38 -5.31 -4.87
N ALA A 53 21.98 -6.43 -5.29
CA ALA A 53 23.09 -6.41 -6.23
C ALA A 53 22.68 -5.83 -7.60
N ALA A 54 21.51 -6.21 -8.12
CA ALA A 54 21.00 -5.70 -9.39
C ALA A 54 20.74 -4.19 -9.34
N LEU A 55 20.11 -3.70 -8.27
CA LEU A 55 19.86 -2.26 -8.06
C LEU A 55 21.17 -1.46 -7.95
N ASN A 56 22.21 -2.02 -7.33
CA ASN A 56 23.52 -1.38 -7.22
C ASN A 56 24.35 -1.41 -8.51
N SER A 57 23.92 -2.12 -9.55
CA SER A 57 24.60 -2.08 -10.86
C SER A 57 24.48 -0.71 -11.56
N GLY A 58 23.52 0.12 -11.14
CA GLY A 58 23.19 1.38 -11.79
C GLY A 58 22.35 1.23 -13.06
N ALA A 59 22.06 0.00 -13.50
CA ALA A 59 21.15 -0.25 -14.60
C ALA A 59 19.70 0.04 -14.18
N PRO A 60 18.85 0.57 -15.08
CA PRO A 60 17.42 0.64 -14.82
C PRO A 60 16.82 -0.76 -14.68
N TYR A 61 15.67 -0.85 -14.02
CA TYR A 61 14.90 -2.09 -13.90
C TYR A 61 13.57 -2.01 -14.67
N PRO A 62 13.11 -3.09 -15.30
CA PRO A 62 11.87 -3.08 -16.06
C PRO A 62 10.64 -3.11 -15.14
N VAL A 63 9.64 -2.31 -15.47
CA VAL A 63 8.26 -2.44 -14.98
C VAL A 63 7.35 -2.59 -16.18
N ARG A 64 6.72 -3.75 -16.36
CA ARG A 64 5.77 -3.99 -17.44
C ARG A 64 4.36 -3.65 -17.00
N ILE A 65 3.74 -2.72 -17.70
CA ILE A 65 2.37 -2.29 -17.47
C ILE A 65 1.47 -3.04 -18.45
N ARG A 66 0.65 -3.94 -17.90
CA ARG A 66 -0.15 -4.89 -18.68
C ARG A 66 -1.61 -4.91 -18.24
N GLY A 67 -2.52 -4.64 -19.16
CA GLY A 67 -3.95 -4.70 -18.89
C GLY A 67 -4.82 -4.01 -19.92
N ILE A 68 -5.91 -3.43 -19.43
CA ILE A 68 -6.85 -2.66 -20.24
C ILE A 68 -6.88 -1.25 -19.66
N ARG A 69 -6.87 -0.24 -20.54
CA ARG A 69 -7.08 1.17 -20.20
C ARG A 69 -7.86 1.81 -21.33
N ASP A 70 -8.98 2.45 -21.00
CA ASP A 70 -9.85 3.12 -21.97
C ASP A 70 -10.31 2.18 -23.10
N GLY A 71 -10.65 0.94 -22.75
CA GLY A 71 -11.07 -0.12 -23.66
C GLY A 71 -9.97 -0.71 -24.55
N GLN A 72 -8.71 -0.26 -24.42
CA GLN A 72 -7.59 -0.75 -25.22
C GLN A 72 -6.63 -1.61 -24.41
N GLU A 73 -6.05 -2.62 -25.05
CA GLU A 73 -4.98 -3.42 -24.46
C GLU A 73 -3.72 -2.56 -24.30
N VAL A 74 -3.13 -2.63 -23.11
CA VAL A 74 -1.86 -1.99 -22.75
C VAL A 74 -0.85 -3.10 -22.47
N ASP A 75 0.28 -3.09 -23.17
CA ASP A 75 1.48 -3.87 -22.85
C ASP A 75 2.71 -3.00 -23.12
N GLU A 76 3.16 -2.29 -22.09
CA GLU A 76 4.24 -1.32 -22.16
C GLU A 76 5.34 -1.69 -21.15
N GLU A 77 6.62 -1.56 -21.52
CA GLU A 77 7.73 -1.69 -20.58
C GLU A 77 8.32 -0.32 -20.24
N ILE A 78 8.33 0.03 -18.96
CA ILE A 78 8.86 1.29 -18.44
C ILE A 78 10.13 0.99 -17.64
N GLN A 79 11.16 1.82 -17.81
CA GLN A 79 12.44 1.66 -17.14
C GLN A 79 12.46 2.48 -15.82
N GLY A 80 12.42 1.79 -14.68
CA GLY A 80 12.55 2.38 -13.35
C GLY A 80 14.00 2.78 -13.05
N ARG A 81 14.18 3.99 -12.50
CA ARG A 81 15.49 4.65 -12.28
C ARG A 81 15.61 5.39 -10.95
N ALA A 82 14.56 5.37 -10.13
CA ALA A 82 14.53 6.13 -8.88
C ALA A 82 15.53 5.63 -7.83
N VAL A 83 15.83 4.34 -7.81
CA VAL A 83 16.78 3.75 -6.85
C VAL A 83 18.20 3.85 -7.39
N THR A 84 19.06 4.63 -6.72
CA THR A 84 20.50 4.71 -7.06
C THR A 84 21.39 3.93 -6.11
N ARG A 85 20.86 3.52 -4.95
CA ARG A 85 21.61 2.73 -3.98
C ARG A 85 20.70 1.78 -3.24
N ALA A 86 21.12 0.53 -3.11
CA ALA A 86 20.48 -0.48 -2.29
C ALA A 86 21.43 -0.95 -1.19
N LEU A 87 20.99 -0.85 0.05
CA LEU A 87 21.71 -1.20 1.26
C LEU A 87 21.07 -2.42 1.91
N THR A 88 21.82 -3.16 2.72
CA THR A 88 21.23 -4.11 3.66
C THR A 88 21.35 -3.57 5.08
N ALA A 89 20.28 -3.68 5.87
CA ALA A 89 20.30 -3.24 7.27
C ALA A 89 21.38 -3.98 8.07
N MET A 90 21.67 -5.24 7.73
CA MET A 90 22.65 -6.07 8.45
C MET A 90 24.10 -5.64 8.21
N THR A 91 24.47 -5.24 6.99
CA THR A 91 25.87 -4.93 6.65
C THR A 91 26.14 -3.43 6.51
N ASN A 92 25.11 -2.61 6.33
CA ASN A 92 25.24 -1.18 6.06
C ASN A 92 24.56 -0.31 7.13
N TRP A 93 24.34 -0.83 8.34
CA TRP A 93 23.58 -0.12 9.38
C TRP A 93 24.11 1.27 9.71
N ALA A 94 25.43 1.43 9.81
CA ALA A 94 26.05 2.74 10.05
C ALA A 94 25.69 3.77 8.97
N GLU A 95 25.62 3.33 7.71
CA GLU A 95 25.27 4.20 6.59
C GLU A 95 23.76 4.48 6.52
N VAL A 96 22.92 3.49 6.87
CA VAL A 96 21.46 3.68 7.02
C VAL A 96 21.16 4.71 8.11
N ARG A 97 21.85 4.61 9.26
CA ARG A 97 21.77 5.57 10.37
C ARG A 97 22.17 6.98 9.95
N ARG A 98 23.30 7.10 9.24
CA ARG A 98 23.75 8.38 8.70
C ARG A 98 22.69 9.00 7.79
N LEU A 99 22.19 8.25 6.80
CA LEU A 99 21.16 8.72 5.90
C LEU A 99 19.87 9.11 6.61
N ALA A 100 19.40 8.31 7.57
CA ALA A 100 18.16 8.60 8.28
C ALA A 100 18.21 9.96 9.01
N CYS A 101 19.40 10.43 9.38
CA CYS A 101 19.62 11.75 9.98
C CYS A 101 19.61 12.91 8.96
N GLU A 102 19.70 12.62 7.67
CA GLU A 102 19.86 13.61 6.59
C GLU A 102 18.63 13.70 5.68
N VAL A 103 17.97 12.58 5.40
CA VAL A 103 16.83 12.50 4.47
C VAL A 103 15.66 13.39 4.89
N GLU A 104 14.86 13.78 3.91
CA GLU A 104 13.61 14.54 4.11
C GLU A 104 12.39 13.62 4.14
N VAL A 105 12.49 12.47 3.45
CA VAL A 105 11.43 11.48 3.32
C VAL A 105 11.92 10.08 3.71
N ILE A 106 11.10 9.37 4.49
CA ILE A 106 11.24 7.94 4.73
C ILE A 106 10.00 7.22 4.18
N LEU A 107 10.19 6.18 3.37
CA LEU A 107 9.13 5.37 2.79
C LEU A 107 9.24 3.92 3.28
N SER A 108 8.12 3.22 3.50
CA SER A 108 8.18 1.80 3.87
C SER A 108 7.11 0.94 3.22
N ASN A 109 7.49 -0.28 2.86
CA ASN A 109 6.57 -1.40 2.68
C ASN A 109 7.31 -2.68 3.10
N THR A 110 7.11 -3.08 4.35
CA THR A 110 7.82 -4.19 5.00
C THR A 110 7.00 -5.48 5.06
N GLY A 111 5.95 -5.56 4.25
CA GLY A 111 5.05 -6.71 4.14
C GLY A 111 3.95 -6.74 5.19
N ASP A 112 3.10 -7.77 5.15
CA ASP A 112 1.88 -7.86 5.97
C ASP A 112 2.14 -7.89 7.48
N ARG A 113 3.30 -8.42 7.87
CA ARG A 113 3.79 -8.49 9.27
C ARG A 113 4.74 -7.35 9.61
N GLY A 114 4.80 -6.31 8.78
CA GLY A 114 5.77 -5.23 8.88
C GLY A 114 5.72 -4.44 10.18
N TYR A 115 4.56 -4.40 10.85
CA TYR A 115 4.35 -3.67 12.11
C TYR A 115 4.47 -4.54 13.36
N GLU A 116 4.75 -5.84 13.19
CA GLU A 116 4.97 -6.70 14.34
C GLU A 116 6.28 -6.37 15.04
N LEU A 117 6.25 -6.36 16.37
CA LEU A 117 7.43 -6.19 17.20
C LEU A 117 8.14 -7.53 17.41
N ASP A 118 9.45 -7.46 17.64
CA ASP A 118 10.25 -8.60 18.04
C ASP A 118 10.62 -8.45 19.52
N SER A 119 10.45 -9.50 20.32
CA SER A 119 10.72 -9.46 21.76
C SER A 119 12.21 -9.34 22.09
N ALA A 120 13.10 -9.56 21.11
CA ALA A 120 14.52 -9.30 21.26
C ALA A 120 14.87 -7.81 21.12
N ASP A 121 13.97 -6.97 20.59
CA ASP A 121 14.16 -5.52 20.58
C ASP A 121 13.87 -4.96 21.99
N GLY A 122 14.74 -4.09 22.50
CA GLY A 122 14.62 -3.59 23.86
C GLY A 122 15.46 -2.35 24.14
N GLN A 123 15.36 -1.85 25.37
CA GLN A 123 16.06 -0.64 25.84
C GLN A 123 17.57 -0.63 25.58
N HIS A 124 18.21 -1.81 25.57
CA HIS A 124 19.64 -1.94 25.28
C HIS A 124 20.05 -1.32 23.92
N LEU A 125 19.14 -1.26 22.95
CA LEU A 125 19.38 -0.63 21.64
C LEU A 125 19.68 0.86 21.76
N ALA A 126 19.12 1.55 22.75
CA ALA A 126 19.40 2.97 23.00
C ALA A 126 20.75 3.24 23.65
N ALA A 127 21.37 2.21 24.26
CA ALA A 127 22.74 2.29 24.75
C ALA A 127 23.78 2.03 23.65
N ASP A 128 23.41 1.28 22.62
CA ASP A 128 24.27 0.96 21.47
C ASP A 128 23.51 0.97 20.14
N PHE A 129 23.56 2.12 19.46
CA PHE A 129 22.96 2.28 18.14
C PHE A 129 23.65 1.44 17.04
N THR A 130 24.78 0.78 17.31
CA THR A 130 25.43 -0.09 16.31
C THR A 130 24.74 -1.44 16.19
N THR A 131 23.98 -1.85 17.22
CA THR A 131 23.13 -3.04 17.16
C THR A 131 21.94 -2.80 16.23
N VAL A 132 21.71 -3.71 15.28
CA VAL A 132 20.61 -3.62 14.30
C VAL A 132 19.33 -4.15 14.95
N PRO A 133 18.27 -3.33 15.11
CA PRO A 133 16.99 -3.82 15.63
C PRO A 133 16.37 -4.86 14.67
N LYS A 134 15.54 -5.77 15.18
CA LYS A 134 14.92 -6.85 14.39
C LYS A 134 13.62 -6.47 13.71
N SER A 135 12.70 -5.84 14.42
CA SER A 135 11.44 -5.35 13.84
C SER A 135 11.65 -4.05 13.06
N PHE A 136 10.76 -3.74 12.11
CA PHE A 136 10.82 -2.47 11.40
C PHE A 136 10.45 -1.28 12.30
N PRO A 137 9.40 -1.33 13.15
CA PRO A 137 9.11 -0.25 14.09
C PRO A 137 10.28 0.06 15.02
N ALA A 138 11.02 -0.95 15.51
CA ALA A 138 12.22 -0.75 16.31
C ALA A 138 13.37 -0.09 15.53
N LYS A 139 13.62 -0.51 14.28
CA LYS A 139 14.59 0.15 13.39
C LYS A 139 14.25 1.63 13.25
N LEU A 140 13.01 1.93 12.88
CA LEU A 140 12.57 3.31 12.67
C LEU A 140 12.63 4.13 13.97
N CYS A 141 12.22 3.56 15.11
CA CYS A 141 12.35 4.18 16.43
C CYS A 141 13.80 4.62 16.71
N MET A 142 14.76 3.71 16.54
CA MET A 142 16.18 4.00 16.78
C MET A 142 16.75 5.04 15.82
N LEU A 143 16.37 4.98 14.54
CA LEU A 143 16.80 5.96 13.54
C LEU A 143 16.25 7.35 13.84
N LEU A 144 14.98 7.45 14.24
CA LEU A 144 14.38 8.73 14.62
C LEU A 144 14.94 9.26 15.94
N LEU A 145 15.26 8.39 16.90
CA LEU A 145 15.92 8.79 18.14
C LEU A 145 17.30 9.40 17.86
N GLU A 146 18.10 8.78 16.99
CA GLU A 146 19.40 9.33 16.61
C GLU A 146 19.26 10.65 15.86
N ARG A 147 18.29 10.74 14.93
CA ARG A 147 17.98 11.98 14.23
C ARG A 147 17.62 13.10 15.20
N PHE A 148 16.77 12.82 16.18
CA PHE A 148 16.40 13.76 17.25
C PHE A 148 17.62 14.22 18.06
N GLN A 149 18.50 13.30 18.46
CA GLN A 149 19.71 13.62 19.22
C GLN A 149 20.68 14.51 18.45
N ARG A 150 20.73 14.38 17.12
CA ARG A 150 21.59 15.20 16.26
C ARG A 150 20.96 16.55 15.88
N ASN A 151 19.67 16.54 15.55
CA ASN A 151 18.93 17.74 15.17
C ASN A 151 17.46 17.62 15.60
N PRO A 152 17.10 18.13 16.78
CA PRO A 152 15.75 18.04 17.32
C PRO A 152 14.73 18.93 16.57
N GLU A 153 15.18 19.79 15.66
CA GLU A 153 14.31 20.69 14.90
C GLU A 153 14.07 20.22 13.46
N ALA A 154 14.87 19.25 12.96
CA ALA A 154 14.78 18.79 11.58
C ALA A 154 13.48 18.00 11.34
N PRO A 155 12.58 18.44 10.43
CA PRO A 155 11.39 17.67 10.11
C PRO A 155 11.74 16.43 9.28
N VAL A 156 10.82 15.47 9.25
CA VAL A 156 10.87 14.32 8.32
C VAL A 156 9.45 13.86 7.99
N SER A 157 9.21 13.56 6.72
CA SER A 157 7.93 12.99 6.26
C SER A 157 8.08 11.48 6.09
N ILE A 158 7.15 10.72 6.66
CA ILE A 158 7.21 9.26 6.78
C ILE A 158 5.96 8.70 6.11
N PHE A 159 6.15 7.91 5.05
CA PHE A 159 5.09 7.34 4.23
C PHE A 159 5.08 5.81 4.34
N PRO A 160 4.42 5.26 5.35
CA PRO A 160 4.13 3.84 5.34
C PRO A 160 3.14 3.50 4.23
N CYS A 161 3.49 2.47 3.46
CA CYS A 161 2.69 1.88 2.40
C CYS A 161 2.25 0.46 2.78
N GLU A 162 2.40 0.06 4.04
CA GLU A 162 1.84 -1.16 4.60
C GLU A 162 0.30 -1.17 4.52
N LEU A 163 -0.29 -2.35 4.32
CA LEU A 163 -1.75 -2.55 4.24
C LEU A 163 -2.42 -2.54 5.63
N VAL A 164 -2.17 -1.49 6.39
CA VAL A 164 -2.72 -1.25 7.73
C VAL A 164 -3.63 -0.02 7.67
N PRO A 165 -4.89 -0.10 8.14
CA PRO A 165 -5.75 1.08 8.26
C PRO A 165 -5.08 2.14 9.14
N ARG A 166 -5.14 3.42 8.73
CA ARG A 166 -4.43 4.51 9.42
C ARG A 166 -2.95 4.16 9.67
N ASN A 167 -2.27 3.64 8.64
CA ASN A 167 -0.89 3.13 8.73
C ASN A 167 0.10 4.12 9.35
N GLY A 168 0.01 5.41 9.03
CA GLY A 168 0.83 6.48 9.61
C GLY A 168 0.64 6.61 11.12
N GLU A 169 -0.60 6.77 11.56
CA GLU A 169 -0.95 6.87 12.98
C GLU A 169 -0.53 5.61 13.74
N LYS A 170 -0.82 4.44 13.16
CA LYS A 170 -0.53 3.18 13.83
C LYS A 170 0.97 2.95 14.03
N LEU A 171 1.79 3.33 13.04
CA LEU A 171 3.25 3.28 13.17
C LEU A 171 3.76 4.24 14.23
N LYS A 172 3.21 5.47 14.26
CA LYS A 172 3.55 6.47 15.27
C LYS A 172 3.21 5.99 16.68
N GLU A 173 2.03 5.41 16.88
CA GLU A 173 1.63 4.79 18.15
C GLU A 173 2.61 3.70 18.59
N LEU A 174 3.00 2.81 17.67
CA LEU A 174 3.95 1.74 17.97
C LEU A 174 5.31 2.30 18.40
N ILE A 175 5.83 3.31 17.70
CA ILE A 175 7.11 3.94 18.04
C ILE A 175 7.03 4.66 19.39
N ARG A 176 5.91 5.35 19.67
CA ARG A 176 5.69 5.98 20.98
C ARG A 176 5.65 4.96 22.10
N ARG A 177 4.95 3.84 21.90
CA ARG A 177 4.93 2.73 22.87
C ARG A 177 6.34 2.21 23.13
N LEU A 178 7.14 1.97 22.08
CA LEU A 178 8.54 1.56 22.23
C LEU A 178 9.34 2.61 23.00
N ALA A 179 9.12 3.90 22.72
CA ALA A 179 9.81 4.98 23.42
C ALA A 179 9.49 5.01 24.92
N ASP A 180 8.23 4.79 25.30
CA ASP A 180 7.79 4.73 26.69
C ASP A 180 8.34 3.47 27.39
N GLU A 181 8.20 2.30 26.77
CA GLU A 181 8.67 1.01 27.29
C GLU A 181 10.19 0.98 27.48
N TRP A 182 10.94 1.61 26.57
CA TRP A 182 12.40 1.69 26.63
C TRP A 182 12.90 2.91 27.40
N GLN A 183 12.00 3.70 27.98
CA GLN A 183 12.32 4.89 28.77
C GLN A 183 13.24 5.87 28.01
N LEU A 184 12.93 6.10 26.74
CA LEU A 184 13.68 7.03 25.89
C LEU A 184 13.47 8.49 26.37
N PRO A 185 14.38 9.43 26.03
CA PRO A 185 14.30 10.80 26.51
C PRO A 185 12.95 11.48 26.21
N ALA A 186 12.37 12.18 27.19
CA ALA A 186 11.05 12.80 27.07
C ALA A 186 10.89 13.74 25.85
N GLY A 187 11.97 14.44 25.47
CA GLY A 187 11.98 15.31 24.28
C GLY A 187 11.76 14.56 22.95
N PHE A 188 12.03 13.26 22.91
CA PHE A 188 11.80 12.44 21.73
C PHE A 188 10.31 12.30 21.40
N ALA A 189 9.45 12.18 22.42
CA ALA A 189 8.00 12.14 22.21
C ALA A 189 7.48 13.45 21.60
N PHE A 190 8.03 14.60 22.02
CA PHE A 190 7.72 15.89 21.41
C PHE A 190 8.19 15.95 19.95
N TYR A 191 9.42 15.51 19.67
CA TYR A 191 9.95 15.43 18.30
C TYR A 191 9.06 14.59 17.36
N LEU A 192 8.64 13.40 17.81
CA LEU A 192 7.74 12.52 17.05
C LEU A 192 6.38 13.18 16.73
N ASN A 193 5.91 14.11 17.57
CA ASN A 193 4.64 14.80 17.36
C ASN A 193 4.78 16.03 16.49
N GLU A 194 5.79 16.85 16.76
CA GLU A 194 5.89 18.20 16.18
C GLU A 194 6.73 18.24 14.91
N LYS A 195 7.72 17.33 14.77
CA LYS A 195 8.71 17.37 13.68
C LYS A 195 8.56 16.22 12.68
N CYS A 196 8.09 15.06 13.13
CA CYS A 196 7.78 13.95 12.22
C CYS A 196 6.35 14.09 11.66
N ARG A 197 6.17 13.82 10.36
CA ARG A 197 4.86 13.70 9.70
C ARG A 197 4.66 12.26 9.29
N PHE A 198 3.80 11.54 10.01
CA PHE A 198 3.44 10.17 9.66
C PHE A 198 2.19 10.21 8.78
N ALA A 199 2.37 10.12 7.48
CA ALA A 199 1.29 10.20 6.52
C ALA A 199 0.44 8.92 6.58
N ASN A 200 -0.87 9.07 6.75
CA ASN A 200 -1.79 7.99 6.42
C ASN A 200 -1.93 7.96 4.90
N SER A 201 -1.87 6.76 4.32
CA SER A 201 -2.02 6.62 2.87
C SER A 201 -2.71 5.34 2.47
N LEU A 202 -3.41 5.40 1.34
CA LEU A 202 -3.95 4.25 0.63
C LEU A 202 -3.16 4.06 -0.65
N VAL A 203 -2.53 2.90 -0.75
CA VAL A 203 -1.88 2.45 -1.98
C VAL A 203 -2.76 1.40 -2.68
N ASP A 204 -2.94 1.53 -3.99
CA ASP A 204 -3.68 0.56 -4.80
C ASP A 204 -3.06 0.38 -6.18
N ARG A 205 -2.58 -0.84 -6.44
CA ARG A 205 -2.16 -1.34 -7.74
C ARG A 205 -2.02 -2.85 -7.65
N ILE A 206 -2.59 -3.59 -8.59
CA ILE A 206 -2.32 -5.02 -8.70
C ILE A 206 -0.95 -5.22 -9.35
N VAL A 207 -0.08 -5.97 -8.67
CA VAL A 207 1.26 -6.36 -9.13
C VAL A 207 1.34 -7.88 -9.14
N SER A 208 1.39 -8.48 -10.33
CA SER A 208 1.16 -9.91 -10.54
C SER A 208 2.40 -10.76 -10.33
N GLU A 209 3.51 -10.41 -10.99
CA GLU A 209 4.73 -11.21 -11.04
C GLU A 209 5.99 -10.34 -10.90
N PRO A 210 7.06 -10.85 -10.26
CA PRO A 210 8.36 -10.21 -10.31
C PRO A 210 9.04 -10.44 -11.66
N ILE A 211 9.93 -9.54 -12.06
CA ILE A 211 10.87 -9.77 -13.17
C ILE A 211 12.25 -10.00 -12.54
N ASP A 212 12.91 -11.09 -12.91
CA ASP A 212 14.26 -11.43 -12.41
C ASP A 212 15.33 -10.59 -13.13
N PRO A 213 16.36 -10.08 -12.42
CA PRO A 213 16.57 -10.15 -10.98
C PRO A 213 15.85 -9.05 -10.18
N VAL A 214 15.40 -7.99 -10.85
CA VAL A 214 14.66 -6.87 -10.26
C VAL A 214 13.70 -6.29 -11.30
N GLY A 215 12.47 -6.01 -10.87
CA GLY A 215 11.41 -5.50 -11.73
C GLY A 215 10.08 -6.15 -11.39
N ALA A 216 9.04 -5.75 -12.12
CA ALA A 216 7.67 -6.16 -11.80
C ALA A 216 6.75 -6.05 -13.01
N VAL A 217 5.67 -6.84 -12.99
CA VAL A 217 4.53 -6.68 -13.90
C VAL A 217 3.34 -6.18 -13.09
N ALA A 218 2.69 -5.13 -13.57
CA ALA A 218 1.59 -4.49 -12.88
C ALA A 218 0.47 -4.07 -13.83
N GLU A 219 -0.73 -3.88 -13.30
CA GLU A 219 -1.85 -3.35 -14.07
C GLU A 219 -1.67 -1.85 -14.40
N PRO A 220 -2.38 -1.29 -15.42
CA PRO A 220 -2.32 0.14 -15.74
C PRO A 220 -2.82 1.05 -14.62
N TYR A 221 -3.91 0.65 -13.95
CA TYR A 221 -4.47 1.40 -12.82
C TYR A 221 -3.46 1.48 -11.67
N ALA A 222 -3.27 2.68 -11.12
CA ALA A 222 -2.51 2.87 -9.90
C ALA A 222 -3.00 4.10 -9.13
N LEU A 223 -2.99 4.01 -7.80
CA LEU A 223 -3.37 5.09 -6.90
C LEU A 223 -2.46 5.11 -5.67
N TRP A 224 -2.05 6.30 -5.28
CA TRP A 224 -1.47 6.61 -3.98
C TRP A 224 -2.19 7.82 -3.40
N ALA A 225 -3.28 7.57 -2.67
CA ALA A 225 -3.99 8.63 -1.96
C ALA A 225 -3.30 8.85 -0.61
N ILE A 226 -2.97 10.11 -0.29
CA ILE A 226 -2.22 10.51 0.88
C ILE A 226 -3.04 11.55 1.62
N GLU A 227 -3.25 11.34 2.92
CA GLU A 227 -3.89 12.33 3.78
C GLU A 227 -2.99 13.57 3.91
N ASN A 228 -3.56 14.73 3.61
CA ASN A 228 -2.87 16.00 3.65
C ASN A 228 -2.53 16.38 5.09
N GLN A 229 -1.29 16.81 5.31
CA GLN A 229 -0.81 17.27 6.62
C GLN A 229 0.06 18.51 6.42
N HIS A 230 -0.09 19.49 7.31
CA HIS A 230 0.73 20.70 7.27
C HIS A 230 2.23 20.37 7.43
N GLY A 231 3.04 20.86 6.49
CA GLY A 231 4.49 20.62 6.46
C GLY A 231 4.89 19.24 5.95
N LEU A 232 3.97 18.49 5.33
CA LEU A 232 4.29 17.25 4.64
C LEU A 232 5.11 17.54 3.37
N VAL A 233 6.24 16.85 3.23
CA VAL A 233 7.10 16.90 2.04
C VAL A 233 6.82 15.65 1.21
N LEU A 234 6.28 15.84 0.01
CA LEU A 234 5.98 14.73 -0.90
C LEU A 234 7.24 14.23 -1.60
N PRO A 235 7.37 12.91 -1.86
CA PRO A 235 8.51 12.37 -2.59
C PRO A 235 8.50 12.75 -4.08
N CYS A 236 7.32 13.00 -4.65
CA CYS A 236 7.15 13.46 -6.03
C CYS A 236 5.75 14.02 -6.30
N THR A 237 5.60 14.74 -7.40
CA THR A 237 4.32 15.03 -8.04
C THR A 237 4.09 14.04 -9.19
N HIS A 238 2.95 13.36 -9.18
CA HIS A 238 2.61 12.36 -10.20
C HIS A 238 1.08 12.22 -10.30
N PRO A 239 0.46 11.96 -11.48
CA PRO A 239 -1.00 11.86 -11.60
C PRO A 239 -1.66 10.78 -10.75
N ALA A 240 -0.93 9.72 -10.41
CA ALA A 240 -1.40 8.66 -9.50
C ALA A 240 -1.24 9.01 -8.02
N VAL A 241 -0.54 10.09 -7.67
CA VAL A 241 -0.35 10.56 -6.29
C VAL A 241 -1.37 11.65 -6.00
N VAL A 242 -2.29 11.35 -5.10
CA VAL A 242 -3.42 12.23 -4.77
C VAL A 242 -3.28 12.68 -3.32
N LEU A 243 -3.08 13.98 -3.11
CA LEU A 243 -3.16 14.59 -1.79
C LEU A 243 -4.63 14.93 -1.48
N THR A 244 -5.17 14.44 -0.37
CA THR A 244 -6.59 14.58 -0.01
C THR A 244 -6.76 14.93 1.47
N ASP A 245 -7.78 15.72 1.79
CA ASP A 245 -8.18 15.98 3.17
C ASP A 245 -9.15 14.90 3.70
N ASP A 246 -9.62 13.99 2.82
CA ASP A 246 -10.52 12.88 3.16
C ASP A 246 -10.02 11.58 2.52
N LEU A 247 -9.09 10.90 3.22
CA LEU A 247 -8.57 9.60 2.80
C LEU A 247 -9.64 8.50 2.87
N GLY A 248 -10.60 8.65 3.79
CA GLY A 248 -11.67 7.69 4.03
C GLY A 248 -12.54 7.46 2.79
N ARG A 249 -12.74 8.48 1.94
CA ARG A 249 -13.44 8.36 0.65
C ARG A 249 -12.80 7.32 -0.27
N TYR A 250 -11.48 7.39 -0.47
CA TYR A 250 -10.75 6.47 -1.33
C TYR A 250 -10.72 5.05 -0.76
N GLU A 251 -10.54 4.93 0.56
CA GLU A 251 -10.59 3.63 1.25
C GLU A 251 -11.95 2.97 1.08
N LYS A 252 -13.03 3.76 1.19
CA LYS A 252 -14.41 3.31 1.04
C LYS A 252 -14.71 2.83 -0.38
N LEU A 253 -14.33 3.59 -1.41
CA LEU A 253 -14.47 3.18 -2.81
C LEU A 253 -13.77 1.84 -3.06
N LYS A 254 -12.49 1.72 -2.67
CA LYS A 254 -11.74 0.47 -2.81
C LYS A 254 -12.39 -0.67 -2.03
N LEU A 255 -12.82 -0.44 -0.80
CA LEU A 255 -13.36 -1.48 0.08
C LEU A 255 -14.74 -1.97 -0.38
N PHE A 256 -15.64 -1.08 -0.77
CA PHE A 256 -17.03 -1.41 -1.07
C PHE A 256 -17.34 -1.57 -2.55
N LEU A 257 -16.40 -1.27 -3.46
CA LEU A 257 -16.56 -1.56 -4.89
C LEU A 257 -15.64 -2.69 -5.32
N LEU A 258 -14.31 -2.49 -5.26
CA LEU A 258 -13.32 -3.50 -5.67
C LEU A 258 -13.31 -4.72 -4.76
N ASN A 259 -13.07 -4.53 -3.47
CA ASN A 259 -12.93 -5.65 -2.52
C ASN A 259 -14.25 -6.38 -2.31
N LEU A 260 -15.37 -5.65 -2.24
CA LEU A 260 -16.72 -6.21 -2.20
C LEU A 260 -17.00 -7.01 -3.48
N GLY A 261 -16.75 -6.46 -4.67
CA GLY A 261 -16.97 -7.16 -5.93
C GLY A 261 -16.16 -8.46 -6.04
N HIS A 262 -14.88 -8.43 -5.67
CA HIS A 262 -14.06 -9.64 -5.57
C HIS A 262 -14.63 -10.68 -4.61
N SER A 263 -15.04 -10.26 -3.41
CA SER A 263 -15.66 -11.17 -2.45
C SER A 263 -16.98 -11.72 -2.97
N TYR A 264 -17.76 -10.93 -3.70
CA TYR A 264 -19.00 -11.40 -4.29
C TYR A 264 -18.75 -12.46 -5.37
N LEU A 265 -17.79 -12.24 -6.27
CA LEU A 265 -17.37 -13.24 -7.25
C LEU A 265 -16.89 -14.54 -6.56
N ALA A 266 -16.15 -14.44 -5.46
CA ALA A 266 -15.75 -15.61 -4.68
C ALA A 266 -16.93 -16.32 -3.99
N GLU A 267 -17.95 -15.58 -3.57
CA GLU A 267 -19.20 -16.16 -3.04
C GLU A 267 -19.93 -16.96 -4.13
N ARG A 268 -20.12 -16.37 -5.33
CA ARG A 268 -20.78 -17.06 -6.45
C ARG A 268 -19.95 -18.26 -6.94
N TRP A 269 -18.63 -18.13 -7.00
CA TRP A 269 -17.71 -19.25 -7.28
C TRP A 269 -17.95 -20.45 -6.35
N THR A 270 -18.09 -20.18 -5.05
CA THR A 270 -18.37 -21.23 -4.05
C THR A 270 -19.77 -21.81 -4.20
N GLN A 271 -20.79 -20.95 -4.30
CA GLN A 271 -22.20 -21.36 -4.33
C GLN A 271 -22.57 -22.13 -5.61
N ASP A 272 -22.01 -21.72 -6.74
CA ASP A 272 -22.28 -22.34 -8.04
C ASP A 272 -21.36 -23.55 -8.31
N ALA A 273 -20.53 -23.94 -7.33
CA ALA A 273 -19.57 -25.04 -7.42
C ALA A 273 -18.68 -24.97 -8.68
N ARG A 274 -18.14 -23.78 -8.96
CA ARG A 274 -17.34 -23.51 -10.17
C ARG A 274 -15.94 -24.13 -10.09
N ALA A 275 -15.25 -24.15 -11.23
CA ALA A 275 -13.94 -24.79 -11.36
C ALA A 275 -12.91 -24.21 -10.37
N LYS A 276 -12.11 -25.09 -9.76
CA LYS A 276 -11.19 -24.70 -8.67
C LYS A 276 -10.13 -23.69 -9.10
N ASP A 277 -9.69 -23.78 -10.35
CA ASP A 277 -8.67 -22.95 -10.98
C ASP A 277 -9.23 -21.71 -11.68
N GLU A 278 -10.54 -21.47 -11.57
CA GLU A 278 -11.17 -20.32 -12.20
C GLU A 278 -10.60 -19.00 -11.69
N THR A 279 -10.28 -18.13 -12.64
CA THR A 279 -9.76 -16.79 -12.42
C THR A 279 -10.86 -15.75 -12.47
N VAL A 280 -10.61 -14.58 -11.86
CA VAL A 280 -11.50 -13.41 -11.97
C VAL A 280 -11.78 -13.08 -13.44
N ARG A 281 -10.77 -13.13 -14.31
CA ARG A 281 -10.95 -12.89 -15.75
C ARG A 281 -11.97 -13.85 -16.37
N GLN A 282 -11.88 -15.14 -16.06
CA GLN A 282 -12.81 -16.15 -16.58
C GLN A 282 -14.23 -15.93 -16.04
N ALA A 283 -14.37 -15.61 -14.76
CA ALA A 283 -15.64 -15.20 -14.18
C ALA A 283 -16.22 -13.95 -14.84
N MET A 284 -15.37 -12.98 -15.21
CA MET A 284 -15.77 -11.75 -15.91
C MET A 284 -16.02 -11.95 -17.42
N ALA A 285 -15.83 -13.16 -17.93
CA ALA A 285 -16.21 -13.58 -19.29
C ALA A 285 -17.54 -14.36 -19.31
N ASP A 286 -18.15 -14.62 -18.14
CA ASP A 286 -19.47 -15.24 -17.99
C ASP A 286 -20.53 -14.13 -17.88
N ASP A 287 -21.34 -13.97 -18.93
CA ASP A 287 -22.34 -12.90 -19.04
C ASP A 287 -23.36 -12.92 -17.88
N ALA A 288 -23.73 -14.11 -17.38
CA ALA A 288 -24.69 -14.23 -16.29
C ALA A 288 -24.07 -13.74 -14.97
N LEU A 289 -22.83 -14.12 -14.69
CA LEU A 289 -22.11 -13.69 -13.49
C LEU A 289 -21.78 -12.20 -13.51
N VAL A 290 -21.40 -11.67 -14.67
CA VAL A 290 -21.21 -10.23 -14.87
C VAL A 290 -22.52 -9.48 -14.64
N ALA A 291 -23.63 -9.91 -15.23
CA ALA A 291 -24.93 -9.27 -15.04
C ALA A 291 -25.37 -9.27 -13.56
N ASP A 292 -25.07 -10.35 -12.83
CA ASP A 292 -25.34 -10.47 -11.39
C ASP A 292 -24.51 -9.48 -10.57
N LEU A 293 -23.21 -9.37 -10.85
CA LEU A 293 -22.30 -8.41 -10.21
C LEU A 293 -22.68 -6.94 -10.52
N GLU A 294 -23.04 -6.65 -11.78
CA GLU A 294 -23.50 -5.32 -12.18
C GLU A 294 -24.80 -4.93 -11.46
N THR A 295 -25.72 -5.89 -11.30
CA THR A 295 -26.97 -5.70 -10.57
C THR A 295 -26.71 -5.52 -9.06
N LEU A 296 -25.72 -6.22 -8.49
CA LEU A 296 -25.29 -5.98 -7.12
C LEU A 296 -24.81 -4.53 -6.93
N TRP A 297 -23.89 -4.08 -7.78
CA TRP A 297 -23.37 -2.72 -7.66
C TRP A 297 -24.46 -1.68 -7.84
N ARG A 298 -25.27 -1.79 -8.90
CA ARG A 298 -26.34 -0.84 -9.23
C ARG A 298 -27.42 -0.77 -8.17
N ASP A 299 -27.89 -1.91 -7.66
CA ASP A 299 -29.11 -1.95 -6.87
C ASP A 299 -28.83 -1.99 -5.35
N GLU A 300 -27.64 -2.45 -4.91
CA GLU A 300 -27.33 -2.65 -3.49
C GLU A 300 -26.20 -1.79 -2.94
N VAL A 301 -25.32 -1.27 -3.80
CA VAL A 301 -24.10 -0.54 -3.38
C VAL A 301 -24.12 0.93 -3.80
N LEU A 302 -24.33 1.22 -5.08
CA LEU A 302 -24.34 2.60 -5.62
C LEU A 302 -25.34 3.53 -4.93
N PRO A 303 -26.57 3.11 -4.59
CA PRO A 303 -27.50 3.99 -3.89
C PRO A 303 -26.99 4.44 -2.51
N VAL A 304 -26.17 3.63 -1.85
CA VAL A 304 -25.50 4.00 -0.58
C VAL A 304 -24.49 5.11 -0.80
N PHE A 305 -23.65 4.98 -1.83
CA PHE A 305 -22.68 6.03 -2.21
C PHE A 305 -23.39 7.32 -2.66
N ALA A 306 -24.47 7.21 -3.44
CA ALA A 306 -25.25 8.36 -3.89
C ALA A 306 -25.83 9.15 -2.70
N ALA A 307 -26.40 8.45 -1.71
CA ALA A 307 -26.93 9.08 -0.50
C ALA A 307 -25.86 9.77 0.38
N GLU A 308 -24.59 9.38 0.22
CA GLU A 308 -23.44 9.99 0.91
C GLU A 308 -22.71 11.04 0.05
N GLY A 309 -23.28 11.43 -1.10
CA GLY A 309 -22.68 12.44 -1.98
C GLY A 309 -21.45 11.94 -2.74
N MET A 310 -21.36 10.63 -2.98
CA MET A 310 -20.25 9.95 -3.66
C MET A 310 -20.70 9.17 -4.90
N GLY A 311 -21.92 9.40 -5.40
CA GLY A 311 -22.51 8.63 -6.51
C GLY A 311 -21.65 8.64 -7.79
N ASP A 312 -21.38 9.83 -8.33
CA ASP A 312 -20.60 10.01 -9.56
C ASP A 312 -19.18 9.42 -9.45
N GLU A 313 -18.54 9.60 -8.29
CA GLU A 313 -17.20 9.07 -8.00
C GLU A 313 -17.21 7.53 -7.97
N ALA A 314 -18.24 6.94 -7.35
CA ALA A 314 -18.41 5.49 -7.31
C ALA A 314 -18.71 4.90 -8.70
N GLU A 315 -19.53 5.56 -9.51
CA GLU A 315 -19.80 5.13 -10.89
C GLU A 315 -18.55 5.18 -11.75
N ALA A 316 -17.78 6.27 -11.68
CA ALA A 316 -16.50 6.41 -12.38
C ALA A 316 -15.51 5.32 -11.94
N TYR A 317 -15.45 5.02 -10.63
CA TYR A 317 -14.61 3.96 -10.09
C TYR A 317 -15.03 2.57 -10.61
N ILE A 318 -16.33 2.27 -10.67
CA ILE A 318 -16.81 1.00 -11.25
C ILE A 318 -16.45 0.90 -12.74
N GLY A 319 -16.52 2.01 -13.49
CA GLY A 319 -16.06 2.09 -14.89
C GLY A 319 -14.65 1.54 -15.05
N GLN A 320 -13.70 2.05 -14.27
CA GLN A 320 -12.31 1.59 -14.27
C GLN A 320 -12.17 0.17 -13.73
N LEU A 321 -12.96 -0.19 -12.70
CA LEU A 321 -12.94 -1.51 -12.08
C LEU A 321 -13.27 -2.63 -13.07
N ARG A 322 -14.22 -2.40 -13.98
CA ARG A 322 -14.59 -3.37 -15.03
C ARG A 322 -13.39 -3.78 -15.88
N GLU A 323 -12.54 -2.82 -16.25
CA GLU A 323 -11.32 -3.07 -17.03
C GLU A 323 -10.29 -3.86 -16.22
N ARG A 324 -10.12 -3.49 -14.94
CA ARG A 324 -9.20 -4.17 -14.01
C ARG A 324 -9.57 -5.64 -13.80
N LEU A 325 -10.86 -5.93 -13.59
CA LEU A 325 -11.34 -7.30 -13.40
C LEU A 325 -11.28 -8.15 -14.69
N ARG A 326 -11.28 -7.51 -15.87
CA ARG A 326 -11.14 -8.17 -17.18
C ARG A 326 -9.70 -8.27 -17.68
N ASN A 327 -8.73 -7.78 -16.92
CA ASN A 327 -7.34 -7.71 -17.34
C ASN A 327 -6.82 -9.09 -17.80
N PRO A 328 -6.43 -9.26 -19.08
CA PRO A 328 -6.06 -10.55 -19.62
C PRO A 328 -4.74 -11.11 -19.08
N PHE A 329 -3.91 -10.25 -18.49
CA PHE A 329 -2.58 -10.57 -17.97
C PHE A 329 -2.57 -10.92 -16.47
N LEU A 330 -3.75 -10.91 -15.82
CA LEU A 330 -3.88 -11.25 -14.40
C LEU A 330 -4.58 -12.60 -14.24
N ALA A 331 -3.83 -13.61 -13.78
CA ALA A 331 -4.35 -14.92 -13.41
C ALA A 331 -4.75 -14.97 -11.92
N HIS A 332 -5.60 -14.05 -11.47
CA HIS A 332 -6.03 -14.00 -10.07
C HIS A 332 -7.13 -15.03 -9.83
N ARG A 333 -6.83 -16.12 -9.10
CA ARG A 333 -7.78 -17.20 -8.85
C ARG A 333 -8.83 -16.80 -7.82
N LEU A 334 -10.08 -17.17 -8.07
CA LEU A 334 -11.19 -16.96 -7.13
C LEU A 334 -10.97 -17.73 -5.83
N SER A 335 -10.28 -18.88 -5.89
CA SER A 335 -9.85 -19.63 -4.70
C SER A 335 -8.95 -18.83 -3.76
N ASP A 336 -8.05 -18.02 -4.32
CA ASP A 336 -7.11 -17.20 -3.53
C ASP A 336 -7.87 -16.05 -2.85
N ILE A 337 -8.88 -15.51 -3.54
CA ILE A 337 -9.79 -14.51 -3.00
C ILE A 337 -10.70 -15.11 -1.91
N ALA A 338 -11.12 -16.37 -2.05
CA ALA A 338 -11.96 -17.08 -1.08
C ALA A 338 -11.24 -17.44 0.24
N GLY A 339 -9.92 -17.25 0.35
CA GLY A 339 -9.23 -17.41 1.64
C GLY A 339 -9.81 -16.46 2.71
N ASN A 340 -10.13 -16.97 3.90
CA ASN A 340 -10.78 -16.23 5.00
C ASN A 340 -12.07 -15.48 4.55
N HIS A 341 -12.87 -16.11 3.69
CA HIS A 341 -14.03 -15.47 3.06
C HIS A 341 -15.04 -14.92 4.06
N ASP A 342 -15.37 -15.65 5.12
CA ASP A 342 -16.37 -15.20 6.11
C ASP A 342 -15.95 -13.89 6.82
N GLU A 343 -14.67 -13.71 7.12
CA GLU A 343 -14.16 -12.44 7.64
C GLU A 343 -14.26 -11.32 6.59
N LYS A 344 -13.90 -11.62 5.34
CA LYS A 344 -14.03 -10.67 4.22
C LYS A 344 -15.48 -10.24 4.02
N LYS A 345 -16.44 -11.17 4.09
CA LYS A 345 -17.89 -10.88 4.00
C LYS A 345 -18.32 -9.93 5.12
N ARG A 346 -17.96 -10.22 6.38
CA ARG A 346 -18.25 -9.31 7.51
C ARG A 346 -17.66 -7.92 7.31
N ARG A 347 -16.43 -7.82 6.81
CA ARG A 347 -15.74 -6.52 6.63
C ARG A 347 -16.20 -5.73 5.40
N ARG A 348 -16.69 -6.41 4.35
CA ARG A 348 -16.96 -5.80 3.04
C ARG A 348 -18.44 -5.66 2.75
N PHE A 349 -19.30 -6.56 3.24
CA PHE A 349 -20.74 -6.56 2.93
C PHE A 349 -21.57 -5.92 4.04
N ALA A 350 -21.36 -6.34 5.29
CA ALA A 350 -22.16 -5.86 6.42
C ALA A 350 -22.12 -4.33 6.60
N PRO A 351 -20.99 -3.63 6.40
CA PRO A 351 -20.97 -2.17 6.54
C PRO A 351 -21.80 -1.44 5.48
N VAL A 352 -21.94 -2.00 4.27
CA VAL A 352 -22.78 -1.41 3.21
C VAL A 352 -24.26 -1.52 3.57
N ILE A 353 -24.65 -2.65 4.17
CA ILE A 353 -26.01 -2.84 4.69
C ILE A 353 -26.29 -1.89 5.84
N ALA A 354 -25.39 -1.85 6.83
CA ALA A 354 -25.53 -0.96 7.98
C ALA A 354 -25.55 0.53 7.57
N ALA A 355 -24.79 0.92 6.53
CA ALA A 355 -24.83 2.27 5.99
C ALA A 355 -26.20 2.60 5.35
N ALA A 356 -26.77 1.69 4.56
CA ALA A 356 -28.10 1.89 3.98
C ALA A 356 -29.17 2.07 5.08
N GLU A 357 -29.14 1.23 6.11
CA GLU A 357 -30.06 1.31 7.27
C GLU A 357 -29.90 2.64 8.03
N ARG A 358 -28.66 3.05 8.32
CA ARG A 358 -28.35 4.34 8.98
C ARG A 358 -28.83 5.54 8.16
N LEU A 359 -28.76 5.46 6.84
CA LEU A 359 -29.19 6.52 5.92
C LEU A 359 -30.70 6.48 5.64
N GLY A 360 -31.44 5.52 6.20
CA GLY A 360 -32.88 5.38 6.00
C GLY A 360 -33.26 4.91 4.58
N LEU A 361 -32.33 4.28 3.85
CA LEU A 361 -32.60 3.78 2.51
C LEU A 361 -33.40 2.48 2.59
N SER A 362 -34.53 2.43 1.87
CA SER A 362 -35.36 1.23 1.77
C SER A 362 -34.82 0.29 0.68
N LEU A 363 -33.61 -0.24 0.88
CA LEU A 363 -32.95 -1.17 -0.04
C LEU A 363 -33.07 -2.62 0.47
N PRO A 364 -33.54 -3.59 -0.36
CA PRO A 364 -33.60 -4.99 0.06
C PRO A 364 -32.21 -5.57 0.38
N GLN A 365 -31.21 -5.20 -0.43
CA GLN A 365 -29.84 -5.72 -0.36
C GLN A 365 -29.79 -7.25 -0.27
N SER A 366 -30.58 -7.92 -1.10
CA SER A 366 -30.85 -9.36 -0.98
C SER A 366 -29.62 -10.20 -1.25
N LYS A 367 -28.75 -9.80 -2.20
CA LYS A 367 -27.50 -10.52 -2.50
C LYS A 367 -26.52 -10.42 -1.34
N LEU A 368 -26.29 -9.22 -0.80
CA LEU A 368 -25.39 -9.03 0.33
C LEU A 368 -25.89 -9.75 1.59
N ARG A 369 -27.20 -9.64 1.89
CA ARG A 369 -27.81 -10.32 3.05
C ARG A 369 -27.76 -11.84 2.91
N ALA A 370 -28.04 -12.38 1.72
CA ALA A 370 -27.95 -13.81 1.46
C ALA A 370 -26.52 -14.33 1.64
N ALA A 371 -25.51 -13.60 1.12
CA ALA A 371 -24.11 -13.96 1.29
C ALA A 371 -23.64 -13.91 2.75
N LEU A 372 -24.17 -12.99 3.57
CA LEU A 372 -23.89 -12.95 5.01
C LEU A 372 -24.57 -14.08 5.79
N ALA A 373 -25.75 -14.52 5.36
CA ALA A 373 -26.48 -15.62 6.01
C ALA A 373 -25.76 -16.98 5.89
N THR A 374 -24.79 -17.12 4.96
CA THR A 374 -24.00 -18.35 4.78
C THR A 374 -22.75 -18.41 5.66
N ILE A 375 -22.45 -17.36 6.44
CA ILE A 375 -21.32 -17.32 7.35
C ILE A 375 -21.47 -18.41 8.43
N LYS A 376 -20.44 -19.23 8.62
CA LYS A 376 -20.43 -20.22 9.69
C LYS A 376 -20.20 -19.52 11.04
N GLN A 377 -20.97 -19.92 12.04
CA GLN A 377 -20.83 -19.42 13.42
C GLN A 377 -19.48 -19.79 14.01
#